data_AF-A0A7H4NWK6-F1
#
_entry.id   AF-A0A7H4NWK6-F1
#
_cell.length_a   1.000
_cell.length_b   1.000
_cell.length_c   1.000
_cell.angle_alpha   90.00
_cell.angle_beta   90.00
_cell.angle_gamma   90.00
#
_symmetry.space_group_name_H-M   'P 1'
#
loop_
_entity.id
_entity.type
_entity.pdbx_description
1 polymer ?
#
loop_
_entity_poly.entity_id
_entity_poly.type
_entity_poly.pdbx_seq_one_letter_code
_entity_poly.pdbx_strand_id
1 'polypeptide(L)' 'MAYSWGGFESLILANQPEHIAAIRPDAEVDFSGTLIRLHIGLENVTDLQDDLAAGFARIV' A
#
# COMPACT_ATOMS: atom_id res chain seq x y z
N MET A 1 -2.88 4.85 11.60
CA MET A 1 -1.50 4.68 11.10
C MET A 1 -0.86 3.54 11.87
N ALA A 2 -0.48 2.49 11.18
CA ALA A 2 0.44 1.48 11.70
C ALA A 2 1.72 1.56 10.87
N TYR A 3 2.87 1.58 11.54
CA TYR A 3 4.18 1.43 10.94
C TYR A 3 4.69 0.01 11.21
N SER A 4 5.75 -0.41 10.52
CA SER A 4 6.22 -1.80 10.48
C SER A 4 5.34 -2.73 9.60
N TRP A 5 5.62 -4.03 9.66
CA TRP A 5 5.00 -5.13 8.93
C TRP A 5 5.57 -6.46 9.48
N GLY A 6 5.06 -7.61 9.03
CA GLY A 6 5.54 -8.94 9.44
C GLY A 6 4.76 -9.62 10.58
N GLY A 7 3.69 -8.97 11.07
CA GLY A 7 2.77 -9.57 12.03
C GLY A 7 1.68 -10.42 11.36
N PHE A 8 0.78 -10.97 12.19
CA PHE A 8 -0.36 -11.76 11.73
C PHE A 8 -1.46 -10.93 11.07
N GLU A 9 -1.52 -9.63 11.36
CA GLU A 9 -2.51 -8.70 10.81
C GLU A 9 -2.02 -8.06 9.52
N SER A 10 -2.90 -7.98 8.52
CA SER A 10 -2.68 -7.26 7.28
C SER A 10 -2.62 -5.74 7.51
N LEU A 11 -1.68 -5.07 6.83
CA LEU A 11 -1.49 -3.60 6.93
C LEU A 11 -1.44 -2.97 5.54
N ILE A 12 -1.93 -1.73 5.45
CA ILE A 12 -1.91 -0.91 4.22
C ILE A 12 -1.35 0.48 4.51
N LEU A 13 -0.49 1.00 3.62
CA LEU A 13 0.06 2.34 3.74
C LEU A 13 0.21 2.99 2.35
N ALA A 14 -0.22 4.25 2.24
CA ALA A 14 -0.14 5.03 1.02
C ALA A 14 1.02 6.03 1.07
N ASN A 15 1.73 6.19 -0.05
CA ASN A 15 2.69 7.27 -0.28
C ASN A 15 2.39 7.95 -1.63
N GLN A 16 2.46 9.27 -1.66
CA GLN A 16 2.43 9.99 -2.92
C GLN A 16 3.82 9.97 -3.57
N PRO A 17 3.91 10.08 -4.91
CA PRO A 17 5.19 10.07 -5.63
C PRO A 17 6.21 11.06 -5.06
N GLU A 18 5.79 12.27 -4.69
CA GLU A 18 6.63 13.30 -4.09
C GLU A 18 7.22 12.90 -2.73
N HIS A 19 6.50 12.10 -1.94
CA HIS A 19 7.00 11.59 -0.67
C HIS A 19 8.12 10.56 -0.90
N ILE A 20 7.99 9.74 -1.94
CA ILE A 20 9.01 8.75 -2.31
C ILE A 20 10.22 9.42 -2.97
N ALA A 21 9.99 10.42 -3.83
CA ALA A 21 11.05 11.20 -4.46
C ALA A 21 11.93 11.90 -3.41
N ALA A 22 11.32 12.47 -2.36
CA ALA A 22 12.03 13.13 -1.27
C ALA A 22 13.01 12.22 -0.49
N ILE A 23 12.83 10.89 -0.55
CA ILE A 23 13.71 9.90 0.10
C ILE A 23 14.61 9.13 -0.88
N ARG A 24 14.63 9.51 -2.17
CA ARG A 24 15.47 8.92 -3.22
C ARG A 24 16.40 10.00 -3.84
N PRO A 25 17.45 10.44 -3.14
CA PRO A 25 18.26 11.59 -3.56
C PRO A 25 18.99 11.40 -4.91
N ASP A 26 19.34 10.16 -5.26
CA ASP A 26 20.12 9.83 -6.46
C ASP A 26 19.33 9.01 -7.48
N ALA A 27 18.00 8.94 -7.36
CA ALA A 27 17.17 8.15 -8.26
C ALA A 27 15.77 8.74 -8.45
N GLU A 28 15.31 8.79 -9.69
CA GLU A 28 13.95 9.20 -10.01
C GLU A 28 12.93 8.12 -9.65
N VAL A 29 11.71 8.58 -9.39
CA VAL A 29 10.53 7.74 -9.24
C VAL A 29 9.94 7.48 -10.64
N ASP A 30 9.72 6.23 -10.98
CA ASP A 30 9.25 5.77 -12.30
C ASP A 30 7.73 5.57 -12.39
N PHE A 31 6.98 6.15 -11.43
CA PHE A 31 5.52 6.08 -11.35
C PHE A 31 4.91 7.44 -10.99
N SER A 32 3.67 7.68 -11.44
CA SER A 32 2.92 8.91 -11.17
C SER A 32 1.68 8.73 -10.29
N GLY A 33 1.25 7.47 -10.06
CA GLY A 33 0.11 7.17 -9.20
C GLY A 33 0.48 7.09 -7.72
N THR A 34 -0.51 7.15 -6.83
CA THR A 34 -0.29 6.88 -5.39
C THR A 34 0.25 5.46 -5.20
N LEU A 35 1.40 5.32 -4.55
CA LEU A 35 2.01 4.04 -4.20
C LEU A 35 1.33 3.46 -2.96
N ILE A 36 0.76 2.27 -3.08
CA ILE A 36 0.15 1.55 -1.96
C ILE A 36 1.05 0.37 -1.60
N ARG A 37 1.53 0.32 -0.34
CA ARG A 37 2.27 -0.82 0.21
C ARG A 37 1.32 -1.68 1.04
N LEU A 38 1.27 -2.97 0.72
CA LEU A 38 0.51 -3.98 1.45
C LEU A 38 1.46 -4.91 2.20
N HIS A 39 1.19 -5.13 3.49
CA HIS A 39 1.67 -6.30 4.21
C HIS A 39 0.49 -7.27 4.32
N ILE A 40 0.67 -8.49 3.82
CA ILE A 40 -0.36 -9.53 3.85
C ILE A 40 -0.14 -10.37 5.10
N GLY A 41 -1.12 -10.31 6.01
CA GLY A 41 -1.17 -11.08 7.24
C GLY A 41 -1.56 -12.54 7.00
N LEU A 42 -2.16 -13.17 8.01
CA LEU A 42 -2.58 -14.58 7.97
C LEU A 42 -4.11 -14.75 7.87
N GLU A 43 -4.84 -13.70 7.50
CA GLU A 43 -6.27 -13.77 7.22
C GLU A 43 -6.57 -14.66 5.99
N ASN A 44 -7.84 -15.02 5.80
CA ASN A 44 -8.25 -15.71 4.59
C ASN A 44 -8.00 -14.80 3.37
N VAL A 45 -7.26 -15.32 2.39
CA VAL A 45 -6.88 -14.55 1.20
C VAL A 45 -8.09 -14.04 0.41
N THR A 46 -9.22 -14.75 0.42
CA THR A 46 -10.44 -14.31 -0.26
C THR A 46 -11.03 -13.08 0.42
N ASP A 47 -11.05 -13.03 1.76
CA ASP A 47 -11.53 -11.86 2.50
C ASP A 47 -10.66 -10.63 2.22
N LEU A 48 -9.34 -10.83 2.10
CA LEU A 48 -8.41 -9.75 1.73
C LEU A 48 -8.62 -9.25 0.29
N GLN A 49 -8.91 -10.14 -0.65
CA GLN A 49 -9.22 -9.77 -2.03
C GLN A 49 -10.54 -8.98 -2.11
N ASP A 50 -11.56 -9.44 -1.40
CA ASP A 50 -12.87 -8.78 -1.36
C ASP A 50 -12.77 -7.38 -0.75
N ASP A 51 -11.98 -7.21 0.32
CA ASP A 51 -11.76 -5.89 0.93
C ASP A 51 -10.99 -4.92 -0.01
N LEU A 52 -9.96 -5.42 -0.71
CA LEU A 52 -9.24 -4.62 -1.71
C LEU A 52 -10.13 -4.27 -2.91
N ALA A 53 -10.96 -5.20 -3.40
CA ALA A 53 -11.90 -4.96 -4.48
C ALA A 53 -12.93 -3.89 -4.10
N ALA A 54 -13.47 -3.96 -2.88
CA ALA A 54 -14.32 -2.91 -2.33
C ALA A 54 -13.58 -1.56 -2.23
N GLY A 55 -12.27 -1.58 -1.91
CA GLY A 55 -11.36 -0.44 -1.97
C GLY A 55 -11.32 0.23 -3.34
N PHE A 56 -11.06 -0.55 -4.39
CA PHE A 56 -11.02 -0.04 -5.77
C PHE A 56 -12.36 0.53 -6.21
N ALA A 57 -13.49 -0.06 -5.80
CA ALA A 57 -14.82 0.45 -6.13
C ALA A 57 -15.12 1.86 -5.54
N ARG A 58 -14.37 2.31 -4.54
CA ARG A 58 -14.53 3.64 -3.91
C ARG A 58 -13.77 4.75 -4.63
N ILE A 59 -12.87 4.44 -5.56
CA ILE A 59 -11.97 5.40 -6.22
C ILE A 59 -12.29 5.60 -7.71
N VAL A 60 -13.59 5.57 -8.05
CA VAL A 60 -14.10 5.85 -9.41
C VAL A 60 -14.00 7.32 -9.81
#